data_AF-A0A434IMN7-F1
#
_entry.id   AF-A0A434IMN7-F1
#
_cell.length_a   1.000
_cell.length_b   1.000
_cell.length_c   1.000
_cell.angle_alpha   90.00
_cell.angle_beta   90.00
_cell.angle_gamma   90.00
#
_symmetry.space_group_name_H-M   'P 1'
#
loop_
_entity.id
_entity.type
_entity.pdbx_description
1 polymer ?
#
loop_
_entity_poly.entity_id
_entity_poly.type
_entity_poly.pdbx_seq_one_letter_code
_entity_poly.pdbx_strand_id
1 'polypeptide(L)'
;MWRKTVMAVALTVLCTGCTTVTAEDRRAADEAKCRSYGFVKKNDAFAECLQRIDLERRAELRRTPAFDPWDRPVIYRPIILRPQPKGN
;
A
#
# COMPACT_ATOMS: atom_id res chain seq x y z
N MET A 1 7.75 31.66 -27.98
CA MET A 1 8.24 31.04 -26.72
C MET A 1 7.10 30.41 -25.89
N TRP A 2 5.90 30.98 -25.89
CA TRP A 2 4.72 30.49 -25.16
C TRP A 2 4.33 29.02 -25.45
N ARG A 3 4.38 28.59 -26.72
CA ARG A 3 4.05 27.19 -27.06
C ARG A 3 4.97 26.16 -26.40
N LYS A 4 6.25 26.52 -26.21
CA LYS A 4 7.24 25.67 -25.54
C LYS A 4 7.01 25.62 -24.03
N THR A 5 6.61 26.73 -23.42
CA THR A 5 6.31 26.78 -21.98
C THR A 5 5.02 26.01 -21.66
N VAL A 6 3.98 26.11 -22.48
CA VAL A 6 2.73 25.35 -22.30
C VAL A 6 2.97 23.85 -22.39
N MET A 7 3.76 23.40 -23.38
CA MET A 7 4.13 21.99 -23.51
C MET A 7 4.95 21.50 -22.31
N ALA A 8 5.91 22.29 -21.83
CA ALA A 8 6.70 21.92 -20.65
C ALA A 8 5.82 21.78 -19.39
N VAL A 9 4.88 22.71 -19.17
CA VAL A 9 3.97 22.66 -18.03
C VAL A 9 3.03 21.45 -18.12
N ALA A 10 2.43 21.20 -19.28
CA ALA A 10 1.56 20.03 -19.47
C ALA A 10 2.28 18.70 -19.18
N LEU A 11 3.54 18.59 -19.58
CA LEU A 11 4.35 17.39 -19.37
C LEU A 11 4.68 17.20 -17.87
N THR A 12 4.95 18.28 -17.13
CA THR A 12 5.17 18.20 -15.67
C THR A 12 3.91 17.76 -14.91
N VAL A 13 2.72 18.23 -15.31
CA VAL A 13 1.44 17.83 -14.67
C VAL A 13 1.12 16.35 -14.92
N LEU A 14 1.41 15.85 -16.12
CA LEU A 14 1.23 14.43 -16.44
C LEU A 14 2.19 13.54 -15.64
N CYS A 15 3.43 13.99 -15.40
CA CYS A 15 4.40 13.24 -14.60
C CYS A 15 4.11 13.24 -13.09
N THR A 16 3.43 14.27 -12.55
CA THR A 16 3.08 14.33 -11.12
C THR A 16 1.73 13.70 -10.78
N GLY A 17 0.87 13.45 -11.77
CA GLY A 17 -0.47 12.88 -11.56
C GLY A 17 -0.51 11.45 -10.98
N CYS A 18 0.61 10.74 -10.91
CA CYS A 18 0.67 9.38 -10.38
C CYS A 18 0.83 9.27 -8.85
N THR A 19 1.07 10.37 -8.12
CA THR A 19 1.55 10.25 -6.72
C THR A 19 0.60 10.74 -5.64
N THR A 20 -0.55 11.34 -5.95
CA THR A 20 -1.37 11.99 -4.91
C THR A 20 -2.83 11.53 -4.92
N VAL A 21 -3.06 10.27 -4.57
CA VAL A 21 -4.39 9.93 -4.02
C VAL A 21 -4.42 10.50 -2.60
N THR A 22 -5.22 11.55 -2.38
CA THR A 22 -5.35 12.17 -1.06
C THR A 22 -5.97 11.19 -0.06
N ALA A 23 -5.69 11.39 1.23
CA ALA A 23 -6.27 10.54 2.28
C ALA A 23 -7.80 10.62 2.33
N GLU A 24 -8.35 11.80 2.01
CA GLU A 24 -9.79 12.04 1.92
C GLU A 24 -10.44 11.33 0.73
N ASP A 25 -9.82 11.40 -0.46
CA ASP A 25 -10.34 10.71 -1.65
C ASP A 25 -10.34 9.19 -1.47
N ARG A 26 -9.30 8.66 -0.81
CA ARG A 26 -9.27 7.23 -0.44
C ARG A 26 -10.41 6.86 0.47
N ARG A 27 -10.67 7.68 1.50
CA ARG A 27 -11.76 7.42 2.43
C ARG A 27 -13.13 7.49 1.74
N ALA A 28 -13.33 8.46 0.86
CA ALA A 28 -14.55 8.58 0.07
C ALA A 28 -14.77 7.36 -0.84
N ALA A 29 -13.71 6.85 -1.47
CA ALA A 29 -13.75 5.65 -2.29
C ALA A 29 -14.07 4.38 -1.47
N ASP A 30 -13.43 4.21 -0.31
CA ASP A 30 -13.67 3.08 0.59
C ASP A 30 -15.13 3.11 1.11
N GLU A 31 -15.65 4.29 1.46
CA GLU A 31 -17.05 4.47 1.86
C GLU A 31 -18.03 4.23 0.70
N ALA A 32 -17.70 4.62 -0.53
CA ALA A 32 -18.50 4.32 -1.72
C ALA A 32 -18.57 2.81 -1.97
N LYS A 33 -17.45 2.09 -1.81
CA LYS A 33 -17.37 0.64 -1.96
C LYS A 33 -18.19 -0.11 -0.90
N CYS A 34 -18.13 0.31 0.36
CA CYS A 34 -18.99 -0.29 1.39
C CYS A 34 -20.48 0.01 1.16
N ARG A 35 -20.83 1.21 0.64
CA ARG A 35 -22.22 1.52 0.25
C ARG A 35 -22.69 0.66 -0.93
N SER A 36 -21.82 0.36 -1.90
CA SER A 36 -22.20 -0.49 -3.05
C SER A 36 -22.50 -1.93 -2.64
N TYR A 37 -21.95 -2.40 -1.51
CA TYR A 37 -22.31 -3.70 -0.93
C TYR A 37 -23.63 -3.68 -0.16
N GLY A 38 -24.26 -2.50 0.02
CA GLY A 38 -25.53 -2.34 0.72
C GLY A 38 -25.39 -1.98 2.21
N PHE A 39 -24.18 -1.67 2.69
CA PHE A 39 -24.00 -1.26 4.09
C PHE A 39 -24.45 0.19 4.31
N VAL A 40 -25.20 0.41 5.38
CA VAL A 40 -25.63 1.74 5.84
C VAL A 40 -24.54 2.36 6.72
N LYS A 41 -24.28 3.68 6.56
CA LYS A 41 -23.29 4.41 7.38
C LYS A 41 -23.65 4.35 8.87
N LYS A 42 -22.61 4.49 9.72
CA LYS A 42 -22.71 4.52 11.19
C LYS A 42 -23.27 3.22 11.81
N ASN A 43 -22.86 2.09 11.26
CA ASN A 43 -23.17 0.75 11.79
C ASN A 43 -21.88 -0.05 11.94
N ASP A 44 -21.87 -1.05 12.83
CA ASP A 44 -20.72 -1.92 13.08
C ASP A 44 -20.34 -2.70 11.82
N ALA A 45 -21.33 -3.20 11.06
CA ALA A 45 -21.08 -3.87 9.79
C ALA A 45 -20.39 -2.95 8.74
N PHE A 46 -20.67 -1.64 8.78
CA PHE A 46 -20.02 -0.67 7.91
C PHE A 46 -18.57 -0.43 8.36
N ALA A 47 -18.33 -0.36 9.67
CA ALA A 47 -16.97 -0.25 10.23
C ALA A 47 -16.12 -1.49 9.93
N GLU A 48 -16.71 -2.69 10.01
CA GLU A 48 -16.06 -3.95 9.65
C GLU A 48 -15.69 -3.98 8.16
N CYS A 49 -16.60 -3.56 7.27
CA CYS A 49 -16.31 -3.46 5.84
C CYS A 49 -15.08 -2.57 5.57
N LEU A 50 -15.04 -1.38 6.17
CA LEU A 50 -13.89 -0.47 6.05
C LEU A 50 -12.61 -1.09 6.63
N GLN A 51 -12.71 -1.74 7.78
CA GLN A 51 -11.59 -2.41 8.43
C GLN A 51 -11.01 -3.53 7.53
N ARG A 52 -11.86 -4.34 6.89
CA ARG A 52 -11.41 -5.38 5.95
C ARG A 52 -10.64 -4.81 4.77
N ILE A 53 -11.12 -3.71 4.17
CA ILE A 53 -10.43 -3.05 3.06
C ILE A 53 -9.03 -2.56 3.50
N ASP A 54 -8.92 -1.97 4.70
CA ASP A 54 -7.63 -1.53 5.23
C ASP A 54 -6.68 -2.70 5.49
N LEU A 55 -7.18 -3.82 6.03
CA LEU A 55 -6.39 -5.03 6.25
C LEU A 55 -5.88 -5.63 4.94
N GLU A 56 -6.72 -5.70 3.90
CA GLU A 56 -6.33 -6.18 2.57
C GLU A 56 -5.23 -5.30 1.98
N ARG A 57 -5.37 -3.98 2.08
CA ARG A 57 -4.34 -3.02 1.65
C ARG A 57 -3.02 -3.22 2.41
N ARG A 58 -3.06 -3.42 3.73
CA ARG A 58 -1.86 -3.73 4.52
C ARG A 58 -1.25 -5.07 4.15
N ALA A 59 -2.07 -6.06 3.82
CA ALA A 59 -1.60 -7.36 3.34
C ALA A 59 -0.88 -7.23 2.01
N GLU A 60 -1.39 -6.40 1.09
CA GLU A 60 -0.75 -6.12 -0.19
C GLU A 60 0.61 -5.42 -0.01
N LEU A 61 0.69 -4.46 0.91
CA LEU A 61 1.96 -3.80 1.24
C LEU A 61 3.01 -4.75 1.84
N ARG A 62 2.57 -5.81 2.54
CA ARG A 62 3.48 -6.85 3.03
C ARG A 62 3.88 -7.84 1.94
N ARG A 63 2.95 -8.12 1.01
CA ARG A 63 3.17 -9.04 -0.13
C ARG A 63 4.05 -8.43 -1.21
N THR A 64 3.96 -7.13 -1.41
CA THR A 64 4.87 -6.39 -2.27
C THR A 64 6.12 -6.11 -1.45
N PRO A 65 7.18 -6.95 -1.53
CA PRO A 65 8.41 -6.54 -0.90
C PRO A 65 8.85 -5.25 -1.59
N ALA A 66 9.13 -4.19 -0.83
CA ALA A 66 9.95 -3.08 -1.30
C ALA A 66 11.39 -3.60 -1.49
N PHE A 67 11.53 -4.55 -2.39
CA PHE A 67 12.75 -5.27 -2.67
C PHE A 67 13.26 -4.74 -3.98
N ASP A 68 14.18 -3.79 -3.89
CA ASP A 68 15.11 -3.52 -4.96
C ASP A 68 16.15 -4.66 -4.97
N PRO A 69 16.26 -5.46 -6.05
CA PRO A 69 17.29 -6.49 -6.19
C PRO A 69 18.72 -5.96 -6.06
N TRP A 70 18.94 -4.68 -6.34
CA TRP A 70 20.26 -4.06 -6.44
C TRP A 70 20.73 -3.37 -5.16
N ASP A 71 19.84 -3.17 -4.17
CA ASP A 71 20.10 -2.34 -2.98
C ASP A 71 20.09 -3.16 -1.66
N ARG A 72 20.38 -4.46 -1.75
CA ARG A 72 20.43 -5.34 -0.57
C ARG A 72 21.78 -5.26 0.14
N PRO A 73 21.85 -4.75 1.39
CA PRO A 73 22.94 -5.15 2.27
C PRO A 73 22.81 -6.65 2.55
N VAL A 74 23.89 -7.41 2.39
CA VAL A 74 23.96 -8.80 2.83
C VAL A 74 23.90 -8.80 4.36
N ILE A 75 22.71 -8.94 4.94
CA ILE A 75 22.54 -9.07 6.38
C ILE A 75 22.88 -10.51 6.75
N TYR A 76 24.08 -10.73 7.30
CA TYR A 76 24.44 -12.03 7.88
C TYR A 76 23.48 -12.35 9.02
N ARG A 77 22.68 -13.42 8.86
CA ARG A 77 21.74 -13.91 9.87
C ARG A 77 22.17 -15.31 10.30
N PRO A 78 22.86 -15.46 11.44
CA PRO A 78 23.30 -16.78 11.89
C PRO A 78 22.11 -17.65 12.29
N ILE A 79 22.15 -18.91 11.87
CA ILE A 79 21.26 -19.96 12.38
C ILE A 79 21.92 -20.53 13.65
N ILE A 80 21.30 -20.33 14.80
CA ILE A 80 21.79 -20.89 16.08
C ILE A 80 21.41 -22.37 16.13
N LEU A 81 22.36 -23.26 15.87
CA LEU A 81 22.18 -24.71 16.07
C LEU A 81 22.37 -25.02 17.56
N ARG A 82 21.32 -25.53 18.22
CA ARG A 82 21.47 -26.14 19.55
C ARG A 82 22.07 -27.54 19.37
N PRO A 83 23.13 -27.92 20.10
CA PRO A 83 23.66 -29.27 20.04
C PRO A 83 22.59 -30.27 20.48
N GLN A 84 22.42 -31.36 19.71
CA GLN A 84 21.58 -32.48 20.11
C GLN A 84 22.19 -33.15 21.35
N PRO A 85 21.40 -33.49 22.38
CA PRO A 85 21.90 -34.26 23.51
C PRO A 85 22.41 -35.60 22.98
N LYS A 86 23.66 -35.95 23.29
CA LYS A 86 24.18 -37.29 22.99
C LYS A 86 23.33 -38.28 23.78
N GLY A 87 22.59 -39.13 23.07
CA GLY A 87 21.91 -40.28 23.66
C GLY A 87 22.91 -41.19 24.37
N ASN A 88 22.46 -41.75 25.50
CA ASN A 88 23.19 -42.60 26.44
C ASN A 88 23.86 -43.81 25.77
#